data_AF-A0A401G7M8-F1
#
_entry.id   AF-A0A401G7M8-F1
#
_cell.length_a   1.000
_cell.length_b   1.000
_cell.length_c   1.000
_cell.angle_alpha   90.00
_cell.angle_beta   90.00
_cell.angle_gamma   90.00
#
_symmetry.space_group_name_H-M   'P 1'
#
loop_
_entity.id
_entity.type
_entity.pdbx_description
1 polymer ?
#
loop_
_entity_poly.entity_id
_entity_poly.type
_entity_poly.pdbx_seq_one_letter_code
_entity_poly.pdbx_strand_id
1 'polypeptide(L)'
;MPRPNFPGNFVLDLHDLAAIILSCHAQTEDRFANAQLVEINCGDTPLLTLPSHVLPLEWHYHVNASQKRVAYIVRTNSEAPERTTLDTFVALEGVRASGNCTLSRRELEDVFWRCKDFDSGYVLAYVAQSVIEALPASASIRARTSSGFELICSPSDVVIGEIRVRPHEACLMVDYEPRPDLGPSKVNMTQHLSGFDSGLSWIYLLLGKAVAADLEVDTRVVLDLVLPQIGGRGGGGELFALERGIDYHQKVLPKYASEFEGLKMSEKLMLSPPDIQRRGDALTNMVLAQLGKVIGGQDGFCRYCGEDGVETRCSKCKKAYFCKECQVLGWKYHKVWCT
;
A
#
# COMPACT_ATOMS: atom_id res chain seq x y z
N MET A 1 -18.19 -2.76 16.71
CA MET A 1 -17.43 -3.16 17.92
C MET A 1 -17.26 -1.94 18.82
N PRO A 2 -17.14 -2.08 20.15
CA PRO A 2 -16.84 -0.95 21.02
C PRO A 2 -15.49 -0.33 20.61
N ARG A 3 -15.42 1.00 20.55
CA ARG A 3 -14.16 1.70 20.26
C ARG A 3 -13.17 1.46 21.41
N PRO A 4 -11.87 1.26 21.13
CA PRO A 4 -10.87 1.15 22.18
C PRO A 4 -10.83 2.45 23.00
N ASN A 5 -10.63 2.32 24.31
CA ASN A 5 -10.46 3.48 25.19
C ASN A 5 -8.98 3.91 25.14
N PHE A 6 -8.68 4.95 24.36
CA PHE A 6 -7.32 5.49 24.26
C PHE A 6 -6.96 6.27 25.54
N PRO A 7 -5.78 6.03 26.14
CA PRO A 7 -5.27 6.88 27.20
C PRO A 7 -5.17 8.35 26.76
N GLY A 8 -5.42 9.29 27.68
CA GLY A 8 -5.42 10.72 27.35
C GLY A 8 -4.09 11.21 26.75
N ASN A 9 -2.95 10.66 27.17
CA ASN A 9 -1.62 10.98 26.65
C ASN A 9 -1.09 9.95 25.66
N PHE A 10 -1.98 9.22 24.99
CA PHE A 10 -1.59 8.22 24.00
C PHE A 10 -0.79 8.86 22.86
N VAL A 11 0.31 8.22 22.49
CA VAL A 11 1.13 8.63 21.34
C VAL A 11 0.96 7.58 20.26
N LEU A 12 0.25 7.94 19.18
CA LEU A 12 0.11 7.08 18.01
C LEU A 12 1.34 7.23 17.11
N ASP A 13 2.09 6.15 16.91
CA ASP A 13 3.17 6.14 15.95
C ASP A 13 2.64 5.82 14.54
N LEU A 14 2.93 6.70 13.58
CA LEU A 14 2.38 6.55 12.22
C LEU A 14 2.99 5.41 11.42
N HIS A 15 4.26 5.06 11.68
CA HIS A 15 4.88 3.93 11.00
C HIS A 15 4.18 2.63 11.43
N ASP A 16 3.90 2.51 12.72
CA ASP A 16 3.13 1.41 13.29
C ASP A 16 1.70 1.37 12.73
N LEU A 17 1.03 2.52 12.70
CA LEU A 17 -0.31 2.63 12.12
C LEU A 17 -0.32 2.18 10.66
N ALA A 18 0.63 2.65 9.84
CA ALA A 18 0.70 2.29 8.42
C ALA A 18 0.87 0.78 8.22
N ALA A 19 1.77 0.15 8.98
CA ALA A 19 1.94 -1.30 8.94
C ALA A 19 0.66 -2.05 9.33
N ILE A 20 -0.03 -1.60 10.38
CA ILE A 20 -1.31 -2.20 10.82
C ILE A 20 -2.41 -2.02 9.76
N ILE A 21 -2.55 -0.82 9.18
CA ILE A 21 -3.55 -0.56 8.14
C ILE A 21 -3.32 -1.49 6.94
N LEU A 22 -2.09 -1.57 6.45
CA LEU A 22 -1.76 -2.44 5.32
C LEU A 22 -2.02 -3.91 5.65
N SER A 23 -1.62 -4.39 6.82
CA SER A 23 -1.91 -5.76 7.28
C SER A 23 -3.42 -6.07 7.29
N CYS A 24 -4.23 -5.18 7.87
CA CYS A 24 -5.69 -5.34 7.88
C CYS A 24 -6.29 -5.24 6.47
N HIS A 25 -5.73 -4.38 5.61
CA HIS A 25 -6.15 -4.24 4.21
C HIS A 25 -5.89 -5.53 3.42
N ALA A 26 -4.70 -6.13 3.54
CA ALA A 26 -4.38 -7.40 2.87
C ALA A 26 -5.34 -8.54 3.27
N GLN A 27 -5.85 -8.50 4.51
CA GLN A 27 -6.84 -9.46 5.03
C GLN A 27 -8.28 -9.18 4.60
N THR A 28 -8.58 -8.00 4.05
CA THR A 28 -9.94 -7.58 3.67
C THR A 28 -10.10 -7.22 2.20
N GLU A 29 -9.01 -7.08 1.45
CA GLU A 29 -9.05 -6.84 0.00
C GLU A 29 -9.52 -8.10 -0.74
N ASP A 30 -10.77 -8.06 -1.19
CA ASP A 30 -11.47 -9.20 -1.77
C ASP A 30 -11.17 -9.45 -3.24
N ARG A 31 -10.79 -8.41 -4.02
CA ARG A 31 -10.57 -8.54 -5.47
C ARG A 31 -9.52 -9.60 -5.81
N PHE A 32 -8.49 -9.70 -4.98
CA PHE A 32 -7.40 -10.65 -5.14
C PHE A 32 -7.27 -11.55 -3.91
N ALA A 33 -8.39 -11.86 -3.24
CA ALA A 33 -8.37 -12.65 -2.01
C ALA A 33 -7.73 -14.03 -2.23
N ASN A 34 -8.05 -14.70 -3.33
CA ASN A 34 -7.59 -16.06 -3.65
C ASN A 34 -6.83 -16.12 -4.98
N ALA A 35 -6.25 -14.99 -5.40
CA ALA A 35 -5.51 -14.86 -6.64
C ALA A 35 -4.06 -15.31 -6.44
N GLN A 36 -3.50 -16.06 -7.39
CA GLN A 36 -2.09 -16.45 -7.44
C GLN A 36 -1.43 -15.91 -8.71
N LEU A 37 -0.27 -15.29 -8.57
CA LEU A 37 0.56 -14.83 -9.67
C LEU A 37 1.07 -16.02 -10.51
N VAL A 38 0.77 -15.99 -11.80
CA VAL A 38 1.19 -17.01 -12.77
C VAL A 38 2.12 -16.45 -13.86
N GLU A 39 2.03 -15.15 -14.16
CA GLU A 39 2.91 -14.52 -15.15
C GLU A 39 3.14 -13.03 -14.88
N ILE A 40 4.36 -12.57 -15.18
CA ILE A 40 4.71 -11.15 -15.31
C ILE A 40 5.19 -10.89 -16.73
N ASN A 41 4.60 -9.88 -17.38
CA ASN A 41 4.96 -9.46 -18.73
C ASN A 41 5.33 -7.97 -18.74
N CYS A 42 6.54 -7.63 -19.18
CA CYS A 42 7.05 -6.25 -19.19
C CYS A 42 6.80 -5.49 -20.51
N GLY A 43 5.84 -5.92 -21.34
CA GLY A 43 5.42 -5.20 -22.54
C GLY A 43 6.16 -5.54 -23.84
N ASP A 44 7.20 -6.39 -23.78
CA ASP A 44 8.09 -6.67 -24.91
C ASP A 44 7.84 -8.02 -25.59
N THR A 45 7.02 -8.88 -24.98
CA THR A 45 6.75 -10.23 -25.49
C THR A 45 5.26 -10.56 -25.45
N PRO A 46 4.77 -11.51 -26.27
CA PRO A 46 3.45 -12.08 -26.10
C PRO A 46 3.27 -12.70 -24.70
N LEU A 47 2.02 -12.79 -24.24
CA LEU A 47 1.68 -13.54 -23.04
C LEU A 47 1.97 -15.04 -23.23
N LEU A 48 2.41 -15.71 -22.17
CA LEU A 48 2.71 -17.14 -22.13
C LEU A 48 1.56 -17.97 -21.56
N THR A 49 0.68 -17.36 -20.76
CA THR A 49 -0.40 -18.04 -20.03
C THR A 49 -1.76 -17.86 -20.70
N LEU A 50 -1.99 -16.69 -21.30
CA LEU A 50 -3.25 -16.32 -21.96
C LEU A 50 -2.98 -15.90 -23.41
N PRO A 51 -3.97 -15.99 -24.32
CA PRO A 51 -3.81 -15.54 -25.69
C PRO A 51 -3.68 -14.00 -25.77
N SER A 52 -2.95 -13.50 -26.76
CA SER A 52 -2.64 -12.06 -26.87
C SER A 52 -3.85 -11.14 -26.99
N HIS A 53 -4.98 -11.62 -27.53
CA HIS A 53 -6.21 -10.83 -27.67
C HIS A 53 -6.88 -10.50 -26.33
N VAL A 54 -6.41 -11.09 -25.22
CA VAL A 54 -6.82 -10.70 -23.87
C VAL A 54 -6.31 -9.30 -23.54
N LEU A 55 -5.19 -8.85 -24.10
CA LEU A 55 -4.65 -7.54 -23.78
C LEU A 55 -5.58 -6.43 -24.30
N PRO A 56 -5.91 -5.42 -23.48
CA PRO A 56 -6.78 -4.32 -23.90
C PRO A 56 -6.11 -3.46 -24.98
N LEU A 57 -6.89 -2.68 -25.72
CA LEU A 57 -6.37 -1.82 -26.78
C LEU A 57 -5.29 -0.85 -26.28
N GLU A 58 -5.50 -0.30 -25.09
CA GLU A 58 -4.60 0.60 -24.35
C GLU A 58 -3.23 -0.04 -24.10
N TRP A 59 -3.16 -1.38 -24.00
CA TRP A 59 -1.88 -2.08 -23.90
C TRP A 59 -1.03 -1.88 -25.15
N HIS A 60 -1.64 -1.79 -26.32
CA HIS A 60 -0.95 -1.66 -27.60
C HIS A 60 -0.67 -0.20 -27.98
N TYR A 61 -1.45 0.75 -27.46
CA TYR A 61 -1.25 2.17 -27.71
C TYR A 61 -0.25 2.77 -26.72
N HIS A 62 0.89 3.24 -27.24
CA HIS A 62 1.84 4.00 -26.43
C HIS A 62 1.32 5.44 -26.26
N VAL A 63 0.76 5.74 -25.08
CA VAL A 63 0.43 7.14 -24.71
C VAL A 63 1.69 7.98 -24.65
N ASN A 64 2.80 7.38 -24.21
CA ASN A 64 4.13 7.96 -24.23
C ASN A 64 5.16 6.88 -24.58
N ALA A 65 6.00 7.13 -25.60
CA ALA A 65 7.03 6.20 -26.05
C ALA A 65 8.04 5.81 -24.95
N SER A 66 8.19 6.63 -23.90
CA SER A 66 9.11 6.36 -22.79
C SER A 66 8.46 5.66 -21.59
N GLN A 67 7.13 5.50 -21.57
CA GLN A 67 6.43 4.89 -20.43
C GLN A 67 6.61 3.37 -20.47
N LYS A 68 7.07 2.79 -19.37
CA LYS A 68 7.16 1.34 -19.21
C LYS A 68 5.76 0.74 -19.06
N ARG A 69 5.62 -0.55 -19.32
CA ARG A 69 4.38 -1.30 -19.08
C ARG A 69 4.71 -2.58 -18.34
N VAL A 70 3.82 -2.97 -17.45
CA VAL A 70 3.86 -4.28 -16.82
C VAL A 70 2.45 -4.86 -16.76
N ALA A 71 2.33 -6.15 -17.01
CA ALA A 71 1.12 -6.93 -16.81
C ALA A 71 1.38 -8.02 -15.77
N TYR A 72 0.49 -8.12 -14.80
CA TYR A 72 0.44 -9.23 -13.86
C TYR A 72 -0.75 -10.10 -14.21
N ILE A 73 -0.48 -11.36 -14.57
CA ILE A 73 -1.53 -12.35 -14.80
C ILE A 73 -1.67 -13.14 -13.51
N VAL A 74 -2.87 -13.08 -12.93
CA VAL A 74 -3.21 -13.78 -11.70
C VAL A 74 -4.35 -14.75 -11.95
N ARG A 75 -4.23 -15.96 -11.40
CA ARG A 75 -5.22 -17.03 -11.47
C ARG A 75 -5.97 -17.07 -10.14
N THR A 76 -7.27 -16.82 -10.17
CA THR A 76 -8.13 -16.91 -8.99
C THR A 76 -8.77 -18.28 -8.89
N ASN A 77 -8.88 -18.77 -7.65
CA ASN A 77 -9.66 -19.94 -7.30
C ASN A 77 -10.66 -19.55 -6.19
N SER A 78 -11.92 -19.29 -6.57
CA SER A 78 -12.96 -18.90 -5.61
C SER A 78 -13.32 -19.98 -4.59
N GLU A 79 -12.96 -21.24 -4.87
CA GLU A 79 -13.15 -22.38 -3.96
C GLU A 79 -11.99 -22.56 -2.97
N ALA A 80 -10.91 -21.77 -3.10
CA ALA A 80 -9.78 -21.88 -2.20
C ALA A 80 -10.22 -21.55 -0.75
N PRO A 81 -9.94 -22.44 0.22
CA PRO A 81 -10.42 -22.28 1.59
C PRO A 81 -9.75 -21.11 2.31
N GLU A 82 -8.55 -20.72 1.86
CA GLU A 82 -7.71 -19.71 2.49
C GLU A 82 -7.41 -18.57 1.53
N ARG A 83 -7.32 -17.35 2.09
CA ARG A 83 -6.86 -16.17 1.36
C ARG A 83 -5.37 -16.31 1.06
N THR A 84 -4.98 -15.85 -0.11
CA THR A 84 -3.60 -15.76 -0.53
C THR A 84 -2.83 -14.77 0.34
N THR A 85 -1.70 -15.24 0.89
CA THR A 85 -0.68 -14.44 1.58
C THR A 85 0.49 -14.19 0.64
N LEU A 86 1.47 -13.39 1.06
CA LEU A 86 2.68 -13.18 0.27
C LEU A 86 3.44 -14.51 -0.03
N ASP A 87 3.38 -15.47 0.89
CA ASP A 87 4.03 -16.78 0.74
C ASP A 87 3.30 -17.71 -0.22
N THR A 88 1.98 -17.57 -0.34
CA THR A 88 1.14 -18.40 -1.22
C THR A 88 0.74 -17.69 -2.52
N PHE A 89 1.24 -16.47 -2.74
CA PHE A 89 0.91 -15.64 -3.90
C PHE A 89 1.49 -16.17 -5.20
N VAL A 90 2.64 -16.84 -5.19
CA VAL A 90 3.16 -17.50 -6.39
C VAL A 90 2.41 -18.82 -6.58
N ALA A 91 1.92 -19.05 -7.80
CA ALA A 91 1.35 -20.34 -8.17
C ALA A 91 2.37 -21.47 -8.00
N LEU A 92 1.92 -22.68 -7.66
CA LEU A 92 2.79 -23.83 -7.39
C LEU A 92 3.67 -24.21 -8.59
N GLU A 93 3.19 -23.93 -9.80
CA GLU A 93 3.90 -24.16 -11.05
C GLU A 93 4.99 -23.11 -11.34
N GLY A 94 5.12 -22.09 -10.50
CA GLY A 94 6.01 -20.95 -10.64
C GLY A 94 5.42 -19.78 -11.42
N VAL A 95 6.15 -18.67 -11.47
CA VAL A 95 5.80 -17.48 -12.24
C VAL A 95 6.51 -17.52 -13.59
N ARG A 96 5.75 -17.39 -14.67
CA ARG A 96 6.31 -17.21 -16.01
C ARG A 96 6.75 -15.75 -16.17
N ALA A 97 7.96 -15.52 -16.64
CA ALA A 97 8.45 -14.19 -16.97
C ALA A 97 9.20 -14.26 -18.30
N SER A 98 9.31 -13.12 -18.98
CA SER A 98 10.14 -12.99 -20.18
C SER A 98 11.61 -13.20 -19.79
N GLY A 99 12.15 -14.39 -20.04
CA GLY A 99 13.50 -14.79 -19.67
C GLY A 99 13.59 -15.63 -18.38
N ASN A 100 14.79 -16.07 -18.00
CA ASN A 100 15.03 -16.88 -16.80
C ASN A 100 15.06 -16.02 -15.51
N CYS A 101 14.09 -15.12 -15.33
CA CYS A 101 14.04 -14.24 -14.16
C CYS A 101 13.32 -14.92 -13.00
N THR A 102 14.04 -15.23 -11.91
CA THR A 102 13.45 -15.63 -10.63
C THR A 102 13.21 -14.39 -9.79
N LEU A 103 11.98 -14.16 -9.35
CA LEU A 103 11.64 -13.04 -8.48
C LEU A 103 12.31 -13.20 -7.11
N SER A 104 13.03 -12.17 -6.68
CA SER A 104 13.41 -12.02 -5.29
C SER A 104 12.18 -11.83 -4.40
N ARG A 105 12.31 -12.09 -3.09
CA ARG A 105 11.25 -11.85 -2.11
C ARG A 105 10.70 -10.42 -2.17
N ARG A 106 11.60 -9.45 -2.38
CA ARG A 106 11.23 -8.03 -2.48
C ARG A 106 10.41 -7.73 -3.72
N GLU A 107 10.81 -8.25 -4.88
CA GLU A 107 10.05 -8.08 -6.13
C GLU A 107 8.69 -8.75 -6.04
N LEU A 108 8.61 -9.95 -5.44
CA LEU A 108 7.32 -10.60 -5.20
C LEU A 108 6.40 -9.75 -4.31
N GLU A 109 6.97 -9.14 -3.27
CA GLU A 109 6.24 -8.23 -2.38
C GLU A 109 5.76 -6.98 -3.14
N ASP A 110 6.58 -6.42 -4.04
CA ASP A 110 6.16 -5.29 -4.88
C ASP A 110 4.95 -5.65 -5.75
N VAL A 111 4.95 -6.84 -6.37
CA VAL A 111 3.83 -7.30 -7.18
C VAL A 111 2.58 -7.55 -6.32
N PHE A 112 2.76 -8.21 -5.17
CA PHE A 112 1.66 -8.50 -4.24
C PHE A 112 0.94 -7.22 -3.79
N TRP A 113 1.68 -6.22 -3.30
CA TRP A 113 1.08 -4.98 -2.82
C TRP A 113 0.54 -4.12 -3.95
N ARG A 114 1.17 -4.14 -5.13
CA ARG A 114 0.59 -3.46 -6.29
C ARG A 114 -0.79 -4.01 -6.65
N CYS A 115 -0.98 -5.34 -6.59
CA CYS A 115 -2.29 -5.95 -6.76
C CYS A 115 -3.26 -5.61 -5.62
N LYS A 116 -2.83 -5.76 -4.35
CA LYS A 116 -3.71 -5.49 -3.20
C LYS A 116 -4.12 -4.02 -3.09
N ASP A 117 -3.25 -3.09 -3.45
CA ASP A 117 -3.49 -1.65 -3.30
C ASP A 117 -4.12 -1.01 -4.54
N PHE A 118 -4.35 -1.79 -5.60
CA PHE A 118 -4.99 -1.30 -6.83
C PHE A 118 -6.26 -0.51 -6.49
N ASP A 119 -6.31 0.77 -6.84
CA ASP A 119 -7.49 1.63 -6.63
C ASP A 119 -7.99 1.66 -5.16
N SER A 120 -7.07 1.54 -4.21
CA SER A 120 -7.37 1.57 -2.77
C SER A 120 -7.01 2.91 -2.10
N GLY A 121 -6.48 3.87 -2.88
CA GLY A 121 -6.03 5.21 -2.44
C GLY A 121 -6.95 5.87 -1.42
N TYR A 122 -8.16 6.17 -1.86
CA TYR A 122 -9.15 6.86 -1.05
C TYR A 122 -9.58 6.03 0.18
N VAL A 123 -9.72 4.72 0.05
CA VAL A 123 -10.11 3.85 1.18
C VAL A 123 -9.02 3.85 2.27
N LEU A 124 -7.75 3.70 1.88
CA LEU A 124 -6.64 3.66 2.83
C LEU A 124 -6.41 5.02 3.51
N ALA A 125 -6.50 6.12 2.76
CA ALA A 125 -6.47 7.47 3.33
C ALA A 125 -7.64 7.72 4.30
N TYR A 126 -8.85 7.29 3.93
CA TYR A 126 -10.04 7.39 4.78
C TYR A 126 -9.87 6.63 6.10
N VAL A 127 -9.33 5.40 6.04
CA VAL A 127 -9.07 4.58 7.22
C VAL A 127 -8.06 5.27 8.15
N ALA A 128 -6.95 5.76 7.60
CA ALA A 128 -5.94 6.47 8.37
C ALA A 128 -6.54 7.71 9.06
N GLN A 129 -7.28 8.55 8.33
CA GLN A 129 -7.98 9.70 8.88
C GLN A 129 -8.98 9.29 9.98
N SER A 130 -9.80 8.27 9.72
CA SER A 130 -10.84 7.82 10.66
C SER A 130 -10.26 7.28 11.96
N VAL A 131 -9.11 6.60 11.90
CA VAL A 131 -8.37 6.16 13.09
C VAL A 131 -7.82 7.35 13.87
N ILE A 132 -7.27 8.34 13.19
CA ILE A 132 -6.75 9.58 13.80
C ILE A 132 -7.88 10.38 14.45
N GLU A 133 -9.04 10.51 13.80
CA GLU A 133 -10.23 11.18 14.33
C GLU A 133 -10.82 10.46 15.55
N ALA A 134 -10.55 9.16 15.72
CA ALA A 134 -10.99 8.39 16.88
C ALA A 134 -10.12 8.63 18.13
N LEU A 135 -8.98 9.30 17.99
CA LEU A 135 -8.10 9.64 19.12
C LEU A 135 -8.70 10.76 19.98
N PRO A 136 -8.42 10.79 21.29
CA PRO A 136 -8.79 11.92 22.13
C PRO A 136 -7.97 13.16 21.73
N ALA A 137 -8.53 14.35 21.92
CA ALA A 137 -7.85 15.61 21.58
C ALA A 137 -6.51 15.83 22.32
N SER A 138 -6.31 15.16 23.45
CA SER A 138 -5.07 15.18 24.22
C SER A 138 -4.01 14.17 23.74
N ALA A 139 -4.36 13.25 22.83
CA ALA A 139 -3.39 12.35 22.22
C ALA A 139 -2.42 13.14 21.33
N SER A 140 -1.32 12.49 20.98
CA SER A 140 -0.35 13.03 20.02
C SER A 140 -0.07 12.02 18.93
N ILE A 141 0.23 12.51 17.74
CA ILE A 141 0.68 11.71 16.62
C ILE A 141 2.19 11.90 16.50
N ARG A 142 2.92 10.79 16.38
CA ARG A 142 4.36 10.79 16.14
C ARG A 142 4.65 10.26 14.74
N ALA A 143 5.27 11.09 13.92
CA ALA A 143 5.77 10.73 12.60
C ALA A 143 7.31 10.66 12.66
N ARG A 144 7.88 9.53 12.25
CA ARG A 144 9.32 9.29 12.22
C ARG A 144 9.71 8.85 10.82
N THR A 145 10.52 9.65 10.13
CA THR A 145 10.88 9.39 8.74
C THR A 145 12.12 8.49 8.62
N SER A 146 12.35 7.96 7.42
CA SER A 146 13.56 7.19 7.13
C SER A 146 14.84 8.02 7.13
N SER A 147 14.72 9.36 7.04
CA SER A 147 15.83 10.32 7.11
C SER A 147 16.23 10.74 8.53
N GLY A 148 15.53 10.24 9.57
CA GLY A 148 15.80 10.59 10.97
C GLY A 148 15.10 11.86 11.45
N PHE A 149 14.14 12.38 10.68
CA PHE A 149 13.29 13.48 11.11
C PHE A 149 12.12 12.96 11.96
N GLU A 150 11.83 13.66 13.05
CA GLU A 150 10.70 13.37 13.92
C GLU A 150 9.77 14.59 13.99
N LEU A 151 8.47 14.33 13.88
CA LEU A 151 7.41 15.31 14.08
C LEU A 151 6.43 14.75 15.11
N ILE A 152 6.03 15.60 16.06
CA ILE A 152 4.93 15.32 16.98
C ILE A 152 3.86 16.40 16.77
N CYS A 153 2.62 16.00 16.52
CA CYS A 153 1.53 16.95 16.27
C CYS A 153 0.20 16.50 16.90
N SER A 154 -0.77 17.41 16.92
CA SER A 154 -2.15 17.10 17.35
C SER A 154 -2.86 16.26 16.29
N PRO A 155 -3.83 15.40 16.66
CA PRO A 155 -4.77 14.79 15.71
C PRO A 155 -5.47 15.80 14.80
N SER A 156 -5.70 17.02 15.29
CA SER A 156 -6.30 18.11 14.51
C SER A 156 -5.37 18.75 13.47
N ASP A 157 -4.07 18.45 13.51
CA ASP A 157 -3.07 18.99 12.59
C ASP A 157 -2.89 18.07 11.36
N VAL A 158 -3.89 17.24 11.06
CA VAL A 158 -3.87 16.30 9.93
C VAL A 158 -4.83 16.80 8.85
N VAL A 159 -4.32 16.89 7.64
CA VAL A 159 -5.08 17.32 6.46
C VAL A 159 -4.80 16.37 5.30
N ILE A 160 -5.65 16.38 4.29
CA ILE A 160 -5.53 15.52 3.11
C ILE A 160 -4.94 16.31 1.96
N GLY A 161 -3.92 15.75 1.32
CA GLY A 161 -3.39 16.22 0.06
C GLY A 161 -3.91 15.35 -1.08
N GLU A 162 -4.38 15.99 -2.14
CA GLU A 162 -4.67 15.35 -3.42
C GLU A 162 -3.90 16.05 -4.54
N ILE A 163 -3.18 15.27 -5.33
CA ILE A 163 -2.45 15.72 -6.53
C ILE A 163 -2.84 14.84 -7.71
N ARG A 164 -2.38 15.20 -8.91
CA ARG A 164 -2.51 14.35 -10.10
C ARG A 164 -1.14 13.90 -10.55
N VAL A 165 -0.99 12.59 -10.70
CA VAL A 165 0.29 11.96 -11.03
C VAL A 165 0.17 11.13 -12.29
N ARG A 166 1.25 11.08 -13.05
CA ARG A 166 1.41 10.18 -14.19
C ARG A 166 2.47 9.14 -13.85
N PRO A 167 2.09 7.87 -13.61
CA PRO A 167 3.04 6.81 -13.35
C PRO A 167 4.05 6.65 -14.49
N HIS A 168 5.31 6.41 -14.15
CA HIS A 168 6.38 6.10 -15.12
C HIS A 168 6.21 4.71 -15.75
N GLU A 169 5.43 3.85 -15.09
CA GLU A 169 5.08 2.51 -15.55
C GLU A 169 3.57 2.29 -15.45
N ALA A 170 2.93 2.00 -16.58
CA ALA A 170 1.53 1.59 -16.64
C ALA A 170 1.41 0.13 -16.22
N CYS A 171 0.36 -0.20 -15.46
CA CYS A 171 0.12 -1.54 -14.91
C CYS A 171 -1.21 -2.10 -15.39
N LEU A 172 -1.16 -3.30 -15.95
CA LEU A 172 -2.33 -4.14 -16.23
C LEU A 172 -2.34 -5.29 -15.22
N MET A 173 -3.48 -5.58 -14.62
CA MET A 173 -3.69 -6.85 -13.90
C MET A 173 -4.81 -7.58 -14.60
N VAL A 174 -4.55 -8.83 -14.98
CA VAL A 174 -5.54 -9.72 -15.55
C VAL A 174 -5.82 -10.80 -14.52
N ASP A 175 -6.98 -10.71 -13.89
CA ASP A 175 -7.50 -11.76 -13.02
C ASP A 175 -8.36 -12.70 -13.85
N TYR A 176 -8.05 -14.00 -13.79
CA TYR A 176 -8.86 -15.01 -14.48
C TYR A 176 -9.13 -16.23 -13.60
N GLU A 177 -10.29 -16.82 -13.82
CA GLU A 177 -10.72 -18.04 -13.16
C GLU A 177 -11.09 -19.09 -14.21
N PRO A 178 -10.44 -20.28 -14.22
CA PRO A 178 -10.80 -21.36 -15.13
C PRO A 178 -12.25 -21.81 -15.00
N ARG A 179 -12.93 -22.03 -16.13
CA ARG A 179 -14.33 -22.49 -16.22
C ARG A 179 -14.42 -23.82 -16.98
N PRO A 180 -13.89 -24.92 -16.41
CA PRO A 180 -13.87 -26.22 -17.08
C PRO A 180 -15.28 -26.74 -17.39
N ASP A 181 -16.29 -26.30 -16.63
CA ASP A 181 -17.71 -26.57 -16.87
C ASP A 181 -18.23 -25.99 -18.20
N LEU A 182 -17.61 -24.93 -18.71
CA LEU A 182 -17.93 -24.30 -20.00
C LEU A 182 -16.98 -24.75 -21.13
N GLY A 183 -15.95 -25.53 -20.81
CA GLY A 183 -14.95 -26.06 -21.74
C GLY A 183 -13.50 -25.81 -21.31
N PRO A 184 -12.53 -26.52 -21.90
CA PRO A 184 -11.14 -26.55 -21.42
C PRO A 184 -10.38 -25.22 -21.57
N SER A 185 -10.88 -24.29 -22.38
CA SER A 185 -10.26 -22.99 -22.65
C SER A 185 -11.12 -21.82 -22.19
N LYS A 186 -12.22 -22.07 -21.46
CA LYS A 186 -13.10 -21.00 -20.98
C LYS A 186 -12.62 -20.50 -19.63
N VAL A 187 -12.67 -19.19 -19.44
CA VAL A 187 -12.30 -18.51 -18.20
C VAL A 187 -13.30 -17.38 -17.92
N ASN A 188 -13.55 -17.10 -16.65
CA ASN A 188 -14.00 -15.76 -16.24
C ASN A 188 -12.78 -14.85 -16.22
N MET A 189 -12.93 -13.57 -16.57
CA MET A 189 -11.79 -12.65 -16.62
C MET A 189 -12.21 -11.23 -16.26
N THR A 190 -11.38 -10.58 -15.45
CA THR A 190 -11.49 -9.16 -15.09
C THR A 190 -10.15 -8.48 -15.35
N GLN A 191 -10.19 -7.24 -15.83
CA GLN A 191 -8.99 -6.46 -16.12
C GLN A 191 -8.97 -5.17 -15.31
N HIS A 192 -7.79 -4.85 -14.80
CA HIS A 192 -7.54 -3.67 -13.98
C HIS A 192 -6.39 -2.89 -14.60
N LEU A 193 -6.65 -1.65 -14.99
CA LEU A 193 -5.68 -0.78 -15.66
C LEU A 193 -5.30 0.38 -14.75
N SER A 194 -4.01 0.70 -14.65
CA SER A 194 -3.51 1.87 -13.95
C SER A 194 -2.41 2.57 -14.75
N GLY A 195 -2.51 3.90 -14.89
CA GLY A 195 -1.49 4.70 -15.57
C GLY A 195 -1.51 4.63 -17.10
N PHE A 196 -2.56 4.05 -17.71
CA PHE A 196 -2.79 4.08 -19.17
C PHE A 196 -3.54 5.32 -19.65
N ASP A 197 -4.05 6.15 -18.74
CA ASP A 197 -4.82 7.36 -19.05
C ASP A 197 -4.00 8.64 -18.83
N SER A 198 -4.66 9.80 -18.90
CA SER A 198 -3.99 11.10 -18.79
C SER A 198 -3.41 11.39 -17.39
N GLY A 199 -3.80 10.61 -16.37
CA GLY A 199 -3.21 10.58 -15.03
C GLY A 199 -4.18 10.16 -13.93
N LEU A 200 -3.61 9.81 -12.79
CA LEU A 200 -4.30 9.28 -11.61
C LEU A 200 -4.48 10.39 -10.57
N SER A 201 -5.65 10.44 -9.92
CA SER A 201 -5.78 11.17 -8.65
C SER A 201 -5.00 10.42 -7.58
N TRP A 202 -4.14 11.16 -6.87
CA TRP A 202 -3.21 10.61 -5.89
C TRP A 202 -3.43 11.28 -4.55
N ILE A 203 -3.73 10.48 -3.53
CA ILE A 203 -4.17 10.97 -2.23
C ILE A 203 -3.23 10.50 -1.12
N TYR A 204 -2.94 11.39 -0.18
CA TYR A 204 -2.09 11.12 0.98
C TYR A 204 -2.48 12.03 2.16
N LEU A 205 -2.00 11.70 3.35
CA LEU A 205 -2.18 12.54 4.54
C LEU A 205 -0.96 13.44 4.71
N LEU A 206 -1.19 14.69 5.09
CA LEU A 206 -0.19 15.67 5.49
C LEU A 206 -0.34 15.96 6.97
N LEU A 207 0.74 15.73 7.72
CA LEU A 207 0.74 15.78 9.17
C LEU A 207 1.57 16.94 9.69
N GLY A 208 1.01 17.70 10.61
CA GLY A 208 1.62 18.87 11.23
C GLY A 208 1.01 20.19 10.77
N LYS A 209 1.33 21.26 11.48
CA LYS A 209 0.89 22.61 11.11
C LYS A 209 1.68 23.11 9.90
N ALA A 210 0.97 23.69 8.94
CA ALA A 210 1.63 24.37 7.83
C ALA A 210 2.44 25.55 8.37
N VAL A 211 3.74 25.54 8.12
CA VAL A 211 4.66 26.63 8.50
C VAL A 211 4.82 27.62 7.33
N ALA A 212 4.57 27.17 6.11
CA ALA A 212 4.69 27.94 4.89
C ALA A 212 3.70 27.44 3.83
N ALA A 213 3.42 28.27 2.84
CA ALA A 213 2.66 27.87 1.64
C ALA A 213 3.50 27.04 0.66
N ASP A 214 4.82 27.24 0.70
CA ASP A 214 5.78 26.51 -0.12
C ASP A 214 6.17 25.18 0.54
N LEU A 215 6.03 24.08 -0.20
CA LEU A 215 6.34 22.73 0.26
C LEU A 215 7.84 22.51 0.51
N GLU A 216 8.72 23.32 -0.08
CA GLU A 216 10.16 23.18 0.14
C GLU A 216 10.59 23.56 1.56
N VAL A 217 9.88 24.52 2.16
CA VAL A 217 10.11 24.97 3.54
C VAL A 217 9.10 24.38 4.52
N ASP A 218 8.17 23.56 4.03
CA ASP A 218 7.16 22.91 4.85
C ASP A 218 7.76 21.75 5.65
N THR A 219 7.50 21.75 6.96
CA THR A 219 7.96 20.73 7.89
C THR A 219 6.99 19.57 8.04
N ARG A 220 5.83 19.64 7.38
CA ARG A 220 4.83 18.57 7.42
C ARG A 220 5.40 17.26 6.88
N VAL A 221 4.90 16.16 7.43
CA VAL A 221 5.22 14.80 6.97
C VAL A 221 4.07 14.30 6.09
N VAL A 222 4.41 13.66 4.98
CA VAL A 222 3.50 12.94 4.10
C VAL A 222 3.42 11.49 4.55
N LEU A 223 2.19 11.00 4.72
CA LEU A 223 1.87 9.57 4.82
C LEU A 223 1.11 9.15 3.55
N ASP A 224 1.80 8.44 2.67
CA ASP A 224 1.24 7.85 1.45
C ASP A 224 1.20 6.32 1.58
N LEU A 225 -0.01 5.78 1.74
CA LEU A 225 -0.25 4.35 1.89
C LEU A 225 -0.41 3.61 0.56
N VAL A 226 -0.41 4.31 -0.58
CA VAL A 226 -0.73 3.71 -1.89
C VAL A 226 0.37 3.81 -2.92
N LEU A 227 1.54 4.30 -2.52
CA LEU A 227 2.77 4.23 -3.29
C LEU A 227 3.05 2.87 -3.97
N PRO A 228 2.74 1.70 -3.36
CA PRO A 228 2.88 0.40 -4.04
C PRO A 228 2.03 0.24 -5.31
N GLN A 229 0.90 0.94 -5.44
CA GLN A 229 0.03 0.88 -6.64
C GLN A 229 0.81 1.26 -7.92
N ILE A 230 1.81 2.12 -7.80
CA ILE A 230 2.67 2.54 -8.92
C ILE A 230 4.07 1.89 -8.87
N GLY A 231 4.22 0.81 -8.11
CA GLY A 231 5.48 0.08 -7.91
C GLY A 231 6.48 0.82 -7.02
N GLY A 232 6.00 1.78 -6.23
CA GLY A 232 6.84 2.61 -5.39
C GLY A 232 7.00 2.12 -3.95
N ARG A 233 8.04 2.63 -3.28
CA ARG A 233 8.34 2.39 -1.86
C ARG A 233 8.81 3.66 -1.18
N GLY A 234 8.63 3.72 0.14
CA GLY A 234 9.14 4.80 0.97
C GLY A 234 10.66 4.97 0.92
N GLY A 235 11.16 6.07 1.47
CA GLY A 235 12.60 6.35 1.52
C GLY A 235 13.37 5.29 2.29
N GLY A 236 12.76 4.64 3.29
CA GLY A 236 13.31 3.54 4.07
C GLY A 236 13.13 2.17 3.41
N GLY A 237 12.43 2.09 2.27
CA GLY A 237 12.11 0.84 1.57
C GLY A 237 10.82 0.17 2.04
N GLU A 238 10.04 0.83 2.89
CA GLU A 238 8.73 0.39 3.36
C GLU A 238 7.69 0.38 2.22
N LEU A 239 6.58 -0.29 2.47
CA LEU A 239 5.42 -0.42 1.57
C LEU A 239 4.50 0.82 1.59
N PHE A 240 4.98 1.91 2.14
CA PHE A 240 4.32 3.20 2.20
C PHE A 240 5.39 4.27 2.23
N ALA A 241 5.03 5.52 1.94
CA ALA A 241 5.90 6.66 2.17
C ALA A 241 5.54 7.31 3.51
N LEU A 242 6.55 7.54 4.35
CA LEU A 242 6.44 8.37 5.55
C LEU A 242 7.62 9.33 5.59
N GLU A 243 7.49 10.46 4.90
CA GLU A 243 8.61 11.34 4.57
C GLU A 243 8.25 12.80 4.76
N ARG A 244 9.24 13.68 4.96
CA ARG A 244 8.99 15.12 4.92
C ARG A 244 8.40 15.50 3.55
N GLY A 245 7.50 16.49 3.51
CA GLY A 245 6.86 16.94 2.27
C GLY A 245 7.87 17.15 1.13
N ILE A 246 8.94 17.90 1.38
CA ILE A 246 10.03 18.10 0.42
C ILE A 246 10.70 16.79 -0.04
N ASP A 247 10.99 15.88 0.89
CA ASP A 247 11.65 14.60 0.55
C ASP A 247 10.70 13.71 -0.27
N TYR A 248 9.41 13.72 0.03
CA TYR A 248 8.40 12.99 -0.71
C TYR A 248 8.32 13.50 -2.16
N HIS A 249 8.05 14.79 -2.35
CA HIS A 249 7.83 15.42 -3.66
C HIS A 249 9.10 15.53 -4.52
N GLN A 250 10.29 15.64 -3.92
CA GLN A 250 11.54 15.80 -4.68
C GLN A 250 12.35 14.51 -4.85
N LYS A 251 12.17 13.50 -3.96
CA LYS A 251 13.05 12.32 -3.93
C LYS A 251 12.33 10.99 -3.99
N VAL A 252 11.09 10.88 -3.50
CA VAL A 252 10.35 9.61 -3.48
C VAL A 252 9.44 9.51 -4.69
N LEU A 253 8.42 10.36 -4.78
CA LEU A 253 7.42 10.30 -5.83
C LEU A 253 8.01 10.42 -7.26
N PRO A 254 8.98 11.31 -7.54
CA PRO A 254 9.59 11.44 -8.87
C PRO A 254 10.33 10.20 -9.38
N LYS A 255 10.57 9.18 -8.53
CA LYS A 255 11.11 7.89 -9.02
C LYS A 255 10.06 7.08 -9.77
N TYR A 256 8.79 7.26 -9.42
CA TYR A 256 7.69 6.38 -9.80
C TYR A 256 6.62 7.08 -10.62
N ALA A 257 6.45 8.40 -10.44
CA ALA A 257 5.49 9.17 -11.19
C ALA A 257 5.94 10.63 -11.37
N SER A 258 5.36 11.29 -12.38
CA SER A 258 5.50 12.72 -12.60
C SER A 258 4.25 13.44 -12.07
N GLU A 259 4.41 14.48 -11.26
CA GLU A 259 3.33 15.36 -10.83
C GLU A 259 3.01 16.39 -11.92
N PHE A 260 1.73 16.66 -12.21
CA PHE A 260 1.40 17.59 -13.30
C PHE A 260 0.14 18.46 -13.10
N GLU A 261 -0.47 18.47 -11.91
CA GLU A 261 -1.51 19.44 -11.52
C GLU A 261 -1.26 19.95 -10.10
N GLY A 262 -1.93 21.04 -9.71
CA GLY A 262 -1.76 21.66 -8.39
C GLY A 262 -2.31 20.82 -7.24
N LEU A 263 -1.65 20.93 -6.07
CA LEU A 263 -2.07 20.34 -4.81
C LEU A 263 -3.43 20.89 -4.36
N LYS A 264 -4.40 20.00 -4.18
CA LYS A 264 -5.67 20.28 -3.52
C LYS A 264 -5.59 19.80 -2.08
N MET A 265 -6.00 20.66 -1.17
CA MET A 265 -6.05 20.35 0.26
C MET A 265 -7.50 20.22 0.70
N SER A 266 -7.81 19.20 1.49
CA SER A 266 -9.10 19.05 2.14
C SER A 266 -8.92 18.69 3.62
N GLU A 267 -9.85 19.13 4.46
CA GLU A 267 -9.83 18.82 5.89
C GLU A 267 -10.33 17.39 6.16
N LYS A 268 -11.27 16.91 5.34
CA LYS A 268 -11.97 15.66 5.58
C LYS A 268 -12.26 14.94 4.26
N LEU A 269 -11.92 13.66 4.21
CA LEU A 269 -12.31 12.75 3.15
C LEU A 269 -13.63 12.10 3.52
N MET A 270 -14.53 12.09 2.55
CA MET A 270 -15.80 11.37 2.61
C MET A 270 -15.80 10.35 1.48
N LEU A 271 -15.92 9.06 1.82
CA LEU A 271 -16.02 8.01 0.82
C LEU A 271 -17.41 8.00 0.20
N SER A 272 -17.45 7.82 -1.12
CA SER A 272 -18.66 7.52 -1.87
C SER A 272 -18.29 6.58 -3.02
N PRO A 273 -19.17 5.66 -3.43
CA PRO A 273 -20.53 5.36 -2.91
C PRO A 273 -20.59 4.66 -1.52
N PRO A 274 -21.79 4.46 -0.93
CA PRO A 274 -21.95 3.92 0.43
C PRO A 274 -21.37 2.52 0.68
N ASP A 275 -21.24 1.68 -0.34
CA ASP A 275 -20.57 0.39 -0.28
C ASP A 275 -19.05 0.53 -0.07
N ILE A 276 -18.40 1.47 -0.75
CA ILE A 276 -16.99 1.81 -0.50
C ILE A 276 -16.82 2.34 0.92
N GLN A 277 -17.74 3.19 1.39
CA GLN A 277 -17.72 3.69 2.76
C GLN A 277 -17.83 2.55 3.79
N ARG A 278 -18.80 1.63 3.62
CA ARG A 278 -18.95 0.46 4.51
C ARG A 278 -17.68 -0.38 4.56
N ARG A 279 -16.99 -0.55 3.43
CA ARG A 279 -15.69 -1.22 3.38
C ARG A 279 -14.63 -0.46 4.18
N GLY A 280 -14.53 0.85 4.02
CA GLY A 280 -13.64 1.71 4.80
C GLY A 280 -13.93 1.64 6.31
N ASP A 281 -15.20 1.64 6.70
CA ASP A 281 -15.63 1.51 8.10
C ASP A 281 -15.25 0.14 8.68
N ALA A 282 -15.46 -0.94 7.92
CA ALA A 282 -15.08 -2.29 8.34
C ALA A 282 -13.56 -2.40 8.58
N LEU A 283 -12.76 -1.90 7.63
CA LEU A 283 -11.31 -1.86 7.76
C LEU A 283 -10.85 -0.98 8.94
N THR A 284 -11.47 0.20 9.13
CA THR A 284 -11.22 1.07 10.29
C THR A 284 -11.47 0.35 11.61
N ASN A 285 -12.56 -0.40 11.72
CA ASN A 285 -12.87 -1.17 12.93
C ASN A 285 -11.81 -2.25 13.21
N MET A 286 -11.27 -2.92 12.18
CA MET A 286 -10.20 -3.89 12.34
C MET A 286 -8.90 -3.24 12.83
N VAL A 287 -8.54 -2.09 12.25
CA VAL A 287 -7.35 -1.33 12.67
C VAL A 287 -7.49 -0.84 14.12
N LEU A 288 -8.66 -0.31 14.49
CA LEU A 288 -8.93 0.10 15.87
C LEU A 288 -8.90 -1.08 16.85
N ALA A 289 -9.42 -2.25 16.46
CA ALA A 289 -9.34 -3.46 17.28
C ALA A 289 -7.88 -3.87 17.52
N GLN A 290 -7.04 -3.82 16.48
CA GLN A 290 -5.61 -4.13 16.59
C GLN A 290 -4.88 -3.12 17.46
N LEU A 291 -5.15 -1.81 17.30
CA LEU A 291 -4.60 -0.78 18.19
C LEU A 291 -5.04 -0.97 19.64
N GLY A 292 -6.28 -1.42 19.87
CA GLY A 292 -6.77 -1.78 21.20
C GLY A 292 -5.93 -2.87 21.87
N LYS A 293 -5.51 -3.90 21.11
CA LYS A 293 -4.58 -4.94 21.61
C LYS A 293 -3.22 -4.34 21.99
N VAL A 294 -2.66 -3.48 21.12
CA VAL A 294 -1.36 -2.81 21.36
C VAL A 294 -1.40 -1.97 22.64
N ILE A 295 -2.49 -1.21 22.85
CA ILE A 295 -2.70 -0.42 24.08
C ILE A 295 -2.83 -1.32 25.31
N GLY A 296 -3.44 -2.50 25.15
CA GLY A 296 -3.53 -3.54 26.18
C GLY A 296 -2.22 -4.30 26.45
N GLY A 297 -1.11 -3.91 25.82
CA GLY A 297 0.21 -4.53 26.01
C GLY A 297 0.49 -5.73 25.10
N GLN A 298 -0.39 -6.04 24.15
CA GLN A 298 -0.17 -7.07 23.13
C GLN A 298 0.44 -6.41 21.88
N ASP A 299 1.69 -5.98 21.99
CA ASP A 299 2.40 -5.21 20.95
C ASP A 299 3.26 -6.07 20.00
N GLY A 300 3.07 -7.39 20.05
CA GLY A 300 3.78 -8.42 19.28
C GLY A 300 3.35 -8.51 17.83
N PHE A 301 3.47 -7.41 17.08
CA PHE A 301 3.23 -7.39 15.64
C PHE A 301 4.46 -6.93 14.86
N CYS A 302 4.62 -7.43 13.63
CA CYS A 302 5.72 -7.06 12.75
C CYS A 302 5.65 -5.57 12.42
N ARG A 303 6.70 -4.82 12.75
CA ARG A 303 6.76 -3.38 12.49
C ARG A 303 6.90 -3.03 11.01
N TYR A 304 7.13 -4.01 10.14
CA TYR A 304 7.26 -3.80 8.69
C TYR A 304 5.98 -4.18 7.93
N CYS A 305 5.45 -5.39 8.11
CA CYS A 305 4.26 -5.87 7.39
C CYS A 305 2.96 -5.82 8.22
N GLY A 306 3.03 -5.54 9.53
CA GLY A 306 1.86 -5.48 10.42
C GLY A 306 1.25 -6.82 10.82
N GLU A 307 1.90 -7.95 10.49
CA GLU A 307 1.46 -9.29 10.92
C GLU A 307 1.45 -9.42 12.45
N ASP A 308 0.38 -9.98 13.02
CA ASP A 308 0.20 -10.15 14.47
C ASP A 308 0.87 -11.44 14.99
N GLY A 309 1.03 -11.57 16.31
CA GLY A 309 1.57 -12.78 16.94
C GLY A 309 3.06 -13.03 16.68
N VAL A 310 3.81 -12.00 16.34
CA VAL A 310 5.26 -12.10 16.09
C VAL A 310 6.02 -12.12 17.40
N GLU A 311 6.79 -13.18 17.62
CA GLU A 311 7.59 -13.35 18.85
C GLU A 311 9.03 -12.84 18.70
N THR A 312 9.51 -12.73 17.46
CA THR A 312 10.91 -12.36 17.21
C THR A 312 11.14 -10.87 17.38
N ARG A 313 11.99 -10.51 18.36
CA ARG A 313 12.38 -9.12 18.65
C ARG A 313 13.71 -8.77 18.02
N CYS A 314 13.86 -7.49 17.65
CA CYS A 314 15.14 -6.93 17.23
C CYS A 314 16.21 -7.18 18.30
N SER A 315 17.33 -7.77 17.89
CA SER A 315 18.40 -8.17 18.80
C SER A 315 19.09 -7.01 19.51
N LYS A 316 19.03 -5.79 18.96
CA LYS A 316 19.64 -4.58 19.50
C LYS A 316 18.73 -3.86 20.50
N CYS A 317 17.57 -3.35 20.08
CA CYS A 317 16.70 -2.58 20.98
C CYS A 317 15.81 -3.44 21.88
N LYS A 318 15.60 -4.73 21.55
CA LYS A 318 14.71 -5.67 22.25
C LYS A 318 13.23 -5.20 22.38
N LYS A 319 12.83 -4.18 21.62
CA LYS A 319 11.49 -3.58 21.66
C LYS A 319 10.67 -3.89 20.40
N ALA A 320 11.24 -3.68 19.22
CA ALA A 320 10.52 -3.86 17.96
C ALA A 320 10.46 -5.34 17.57
N TYR A 321 9.30 -5.78 17.07
CA TYR A 321 9.08 -7.13 16.56
C TYR A 321 9.13 -7.14 15.03
N PHE A 322 9.69 -8.20 14.47
CA PHE A 322 9.78 -8.39 13.02
C PHE A 322 9.63 -9.87 12.66
N CYS A 323 8.91 -10.17 11.59
CA CYS A 323 9.05 -11.45 10.91
C CYS A 323 10.49 -11.60 10.43
N LYS A 324 10.99 -12.84 10.36
CA LYS A 324 12.39 -13.14 10.05
C LYS A 324 12.89 -12.44 8.77
N GLU A 325 12.09 -12.48 7.71
CA GLU A 325 12.43 -11.86 6.42
C GLU A 325 12.22 -10.34 6.44
N CYS A 326 11.17 -9.89 7.12
CA CYS A 326 10.80 -8.49 7.25
C CYS A 326 11.85 -7.67 8.01
N GLN A 327 12.62 -8.28 8.93
CA GLN A 327 13.67 -7.57 9.65
C GLN A 327 14.73 -7.02 8.69
N VAL A 328 15.09 -7.77 7.64
CA VAL A 328 16.09 -7.34 6.65
C VAL A 328 15.53 -6.23 5.77
N LEU A 329 14.30 -6.39 5.29
CA LEU A 329 13.63 -5.41 4.43
C LEU A 329 13.39 -4.08 5.16
N GLY A 330 12.90 -4.14 6.41
CA GLY A 330 12.66 -2.98 7.26
C GLY A 330 13.91 -2.40 7.93
N TRP A 331 15.09 -3.01 7.77
CA TRP A 331 16.29 -2.59 8.50
C TRP A 331 16.72 -1.17 8.16
N LYS A 332 16.59 -0.76 6.90
CA LYS A 332 17.03 0.57 6.45
C LYS A 332 16.31 1.69 7.20
N TYR A 333 15.03 1.54 7.48
CA TYR A 333 14.28 2.41 8.38
C TYR A 333 14.65 2.17 9.84
N HIS A 334 14.51 0.93 10.29
CA HIS A 334 14.57 0.60 11.70
C HIS A 334 15.90 1.00 12.34
N LYS A 335 17.02 0.86 11.63
CA LYS A 335 18.36 1.22 12.13
C LYS A 335 18.48 2.67 12.61
N VAL A 336 17.71 3.59 12.03
CA VAL A 336 17.70 5.02 12.38
C VAL A 336 17.08 5.23 13.76
N TRP A 337 16.08 4.43 14.09
CA TRP A 337 15.28 4.55 15.33
C TRP A 337 15.55 3.43 16.34
N CYS A 338 16.54 2.57 16.05
CA CYS A 338 16.88 1.41 16.87
C CYS A 338 17.73 1.84 18.07
N THR A 339 17.05 2.15 19.18
CA THR A 339 17.61 2.64 20.44
C THR A 339 17.41 1.72 21.64
#